data_AF-A0A2W6DZV8-F1
#
_entry.id   AF-A0A2W6DZV8-F1
#
_cell.length_a   1.000
_cell.length_b   1.000
_cell.length_c   1.000
_cell.angle_alpha   90.00
_cell.angle_beta   90.00
_cell.angle_gamma   90.00
#
_symmetry.space_group_name_H-M   'P 1'
#
loop_
_entity.id
_entity.type
_entity.pdbx_description
1 polymer ?
#
loop_
_entity_poly.entity_id
_entity_poly.type
_entity_poly.pdbx_seq_one_letter_code
_entity_poly.pdbx_strand_id
1 'polypeptide(L)'
;ADDLAADAAAIGVPRYTSVARLVGHSARTRLQLPVDLAVVEADLDLLDRSVAVEAWWWTGAAAADLGVPKWVDRAAERATGLAWAARTRGPGLRAEAARRLDVWRAAAG
;
A
#
# COMPACT_ATOMS: atom_id res chain seq x y z
N ALA A 1 10.19 -6.50 13.33
CA ALA A 1 9.01 -5.90 12.67
C ALA A 1 7.75 -6.21 13.45
N ASP A 2 7.65 -7.41 14.00
CA ASP A 2 6.54 -7.81 14.86
C ASP A 2 6.36 -6.89 16.08
N ASP A 3 7.46 -6.41 16.68
CA ASP A 3 7.42 -5.41 17.76
C ASP A 3 6.77 -4.08 17.30
N LEU A 4 7.09 -3.59 16.09
CA LEU A 4 6.48 -2.37 15.54
C LEU A 4 4.97 -2.55 15.34
N ALA A 5 4.54 -3.72 14.86
CA ALA A 5 3.12 -4.02 14.70
C ALA A 5 2.40 -4.17 16.06
N ALA A 6 3.07 -4.71 17.08
CA ALA A 6 2.55 -4.81 18.43
C ALA A 6 2.41 -3.42 19.09
N ASP A 7 3.44 -2.57 18.98
CA ASP A 7 3.41 -1.19 19.49
C ASP A 7 2.31 -0.38 18.79
N ALA A 8 2.19 -0.50 17.47
CA ALA A 8 1.14 0.15 16.70
C ALA A 8 -0.27 -0.35 17.11
N ALA A 9 -0.41 -1.65 17.40
CA ALA A 9 -1.66 -2.21 17.90
C ALA A 9 -2.01 -1.69 19.29
N ALA A 10 -1.02 -1.46 20.16
CA ALA A 10 -1.23 -0.90 21.50
C ALA A 10 -1.78 0.54 21.45
N ILE A 11 -1.48 1.31 20.40
CA ILE A 11 -2.08 2.64 20.16
C ILE A 11 -3.58 2.52 19.81
N GLY A 12 -4.04 1.37 19.30
CA GLY A 12 -5.46 1.10 19.05
C GLY A 12 -6.05 1.82 17.82
N VAL A 13 -5.22 2.45 17.00
CA VAL A 13 -5.67 3.15 15.78
C VAL A 13 -5.41 2.27 14.55
N PRO A 14 -6.46 1.83 13.81
CA PRO A 14 -6.33 0.89 12.70
C PRO A 14 -5.30 1.26 11.63
N ARG A 15 -5.18 2.57 11.32
CA ARG A 15 -4.16 3.13 10.42
C ARG A 15 -2.74 2.69 10.80
N TYR A 16 -2.38 2.78 12.08
CA TYR A 16 -1.01 2.51 12.50
C TYR A 16 -0.72 1.02 12.43
N THR A 17 -1.68 0.19 12.86
CA THR A 17 -1.55 -1.28 12.78
C THR A 17 -1.38 -1.74 11.33
N SER A 18 -2.21 -1.27 10.39
CA SER A 18 -2.14 -1.70 9.00
C SER A 18 -0.82 -1.30 8.35
N VAL A 19 -0.35 -0.07 8.56
CA VAL A 19 0.91 0.41 7.99
C VAL A 19 2.12 -0.30 8.60
N ALA A 20 2.14 -0.50 9.93
CA ALA A 20 3.21 -1.22 10.60
C ALA A 20 3.39 -2.65 10.09
N ARG A 21 2.28 -3.36 9.86
CA ARG A 21 2.31 -4.71 9.28
C ARG A 21 2.82 -4.71 7.85
N LEU A 22 2.38 -3.78 7.00
CA LEU A 22 2.91 -3.64 5.64
C LEU A 22 4.41 -3.37 5.62
N VAL A 23 4.90 -2.51 6.50
CA VAL A 23 6.36 -2.29 6.67
C VAL A 23 7.06 -3.59 7.06
N GLY A 24 6.47 -4.39 7.94
CA GLY A 24 6.99 -5.70 8.31
C GLY A 24 7.08 -6.68 7.14
N HIS A 25 6.01 -6.79 6.35
CA HIS A 25 5.99 -7.63 5.14
C HIS A 25 7.07 -7.18 4.14
N SER A 26 7.14 -5.88 3.86
CA SER A 26 8.17 -5.27 3.01
C SER A 26 9.60 -5.52 3.49
N ALA A 27 9.84 -5.51 4.80
CA ALA A 27 11.16 -5.81 5.38
C ALA A 27 11.50 -7.30 5.22
N ARG A 28 10.54 -8.19 5.47
CA ARG A 28 10.71 -9.64 5.29
C ARG A 28 11.06 -9.98 3.85
N THR A 29 10.37 -9.40 2.87
CA THR A 29 10.68 -9.63 1.45
C THR A 29 12.09 -9.20 1.09
N ARG A 30 12.54 -8.03 1.55
CA ARG A 30 13.93 -7.56 1.34
C ARG A 30 14.98 -8.46 1.98
N LEU A 31 14.63 -9.12 3.08
CA LEU A 31 15.46 -10.12 3.76
C LEU A 31 15.31 -11.53 3.18
N GLN A 32 14.59 -11.69 2.06
CA GLN A 32 14.30 -12.97 1.42
C GLN A 32 13.60 -13.99 2.35
N LEU A 33 12.86 -13.48 3.34
CA LEU A 33 12.05 -14.30 4.23
C LEU A 33 10.68 -14.55 3.62
N PRO A 34 10.05 -15.70 3.90
CA PRO A 34 8.70 -15.98 3.44
C PRO A 34 7.69 -14.94 3.91
N VAL A 35 6.80 -14.52 3.01
CA VAL A 35 5.66 -13.64 3.28
C VAL A 35 4.40 -14.31 2.76
N ASP A 36 3.35 -14.34 3.58
CA ASP A 36 2.03 -14.81 3.18
C ASP A 36 1.25 -13.67 2.52
N LEU A 37 1.09 -13.77 1.19
CA LEU A 37 0.39 -12.74 0.40
C LEU A 37 -1.09 -12.60 0.76
N ALA A 38 -1.73 -13.64 1.30
CA ALA A 38 -3.12 -13.55 1.76
C ALA A 38 -3.24 -12.67 3.01
N VAL A 39 -2.26 -12.75 3.91
CA VAL A 39 -2.18 -11.85 5.09
C VAL A 39 -1.94 -10.42 4.65
N VAL A 40 -1.03 -10.20 3.69
CA VAL A 40 -0.79 -8.85 3.14
C VAL A 40 -2.07 -8.28 2.51
N GLU A 41 -2.82 -9.07 1.74
CA GLU A 41 -4.09 -8.63 1.15
C GLU A 41 -5.09 -8.17 2.22
N ALA A 42 -5.22 -8.92 3.32
CA ALA A 42 -6.08 -8.54 4.44
C ALA A 42 -5.63 -7.23 5.11
N ASP A 43 -4.32 -7.02 5.24
CA ASP A 43 -3.78 -5.76 5.76
C ASP A 43 -3.99 -4.59 4.78
N LEU A 44 -3.96 -4.84 3.45
CA LEU A 44 -4.34 -3.86 2.42
C LEU A 44 -5.85 -3.52 2.48
N ASP A 45 -6.72 -4.49 2.77
CA ASP A 45 -8.15 -4.25 3.00
C ASP A 45 -8.41 -3.41 4.26
N LEU A 46 -7.61 -3.62 5.32
CA LEU A 46 -7.67 -2.80 6.52
C LEU A 46 -7.19 -1.37 6.24
N LEU A 47 -6.07 -1.24 5.50
CA LEU A 47 -5.50 0.04 5.08
C LEU A 47 -6.51 0.86 4.25
N ASP A 48 -7.16 0.24 3.26
CA ASP A 48 -8.17 0.89 2.40
C ASP A 48 -9.30 1.52 3.22
N ARG A 49 -9.75 0.83 4.28
CA ARG A 49 -10.81 1.32 5.17
C ARG A 49 -10.33 2.36 6.18
N SER A 50 -9.02 2.42 6.45
CA SER A 50 -8.44 3.25 7.52
C SER A 50 -7.82 4.55 7.01
N VAL A 51 -7.26 4.56 5.80
CA VAL A 51 -6.52 5.72 5.24
C VAL A 51 -6.66 5.86 3.73
N ALA A 52 -7.87 6.17 3.26
CA ALA A 52 -8.17 6.29 1.84
C ALA A 52 -7.20 7.19 1.02
N VAL A 53 -6.68 8.27 1.62
CA VAL A 53 -5.76 9.20 0.93
C VAL A 53 -4.39 8.58 0.63
N GLU A 54 -3.89 7.71 1.50
CA GLU A 54 -2.57 7.10 1.37
C GLU A 54 -2.63 5.66 0.89
N ALA A 55 -3.81 5.05 0.90
CA ALA A 55 -4.01 3.65 0.60
C ALA A 55 -3.45 3.26 -0.78
N TRP A 56 -3.65 4.12 -1.78
CA TRP A 56 -3.11 3.89 -3.13
C TRP A 56 -1.58 3.80 -3.15
N TRP A 57 -0.89 4.66 -2.40
CA TRP A 57 0.57 4.66 -2.34
C TRP A 57 1.06 3.41 -1.65
N TRP A 58 0.59 3.14 -0.43
CA TRP A 58 1.01 1.98 0.35
C TRP A 58 0.77 0.67 -0.40
N THR A 59 -0.37 0.55 -1.08
CA THR A 59 -0.69 -0.61 -1.92
C THR A 59 0.29 -0.78 -3.07
N GLY A 60 0.60 0.29 -3.80
CA GLY A 60 1.53 0.23 -4.92
C GLY A 60 2.99 -0.05 -4.51
N ALA A 61 3.42 0.51 -3.38
CA ALA A 61 4.75 0.22 -2.84
C ALA A 61 4.87 -1.24 -2.38
N ALA A 62 3.84 -1.78 -1.71
CA ALA A 62 3.79 -3.19 -1.35
C ALA A 62 3.79 -4.08 -2.61
N ALA A 63 3.01 -3.72 -3.63
CA ALA A 63 2.98 -4.45 -4.90
C ALA A 63 4.36 -4.59 -5.54
N ALA A 64 5.13 -3.50 -5.59
CA ALA A 64 6.48 -3.48 -6.12
C ALA A 64 7.46 -4.29 -5.26
N ASP A 65 7.39 -4.16 -3.93
CA ASP A 65 8.27 -4.90 -3.02
C ASP A 65 8.02 -6.42 -3.09
N LEU A 66 6.76 -6.83 -3.25
CA LEU A 66 6.31 -8.22 -3.15
C LEU A 66 6.14 -8.90 -4.50
N GLY A 67 6.33 -8.20 -5.63
CA GLY A 67 6.20 -8.79 -6.96
C GLY A 67 4.76 -9.19 -7.31
N VAL A 68 3.76 -8.36 -6.94
CA VAL A 68 2.33 -8.70 -7.10
C VAL A 68 1.63 -7.69 -8.03
N PRO A 69 1.58 -7.94 -9.35
CA PRO A 69 1.03 -6.99 -10.33
C PRO A 69 -0.41 -6.55 -10.06
N LYS A 70 -1.29 -7.47 -9.62
CA LYS A 70 -2.70 -7.16 -9.31
C LYS A 70 -2.86 -6.06 -8.24
N TRP A 71 -1.87 -5.88 -7.36
CA TRP A 71 -1.90 -4.81 -6.36
C TRP A 71 -1.50 -3.46 -6.95
N VAL A 72 -0.72 -3.43 -8.03
CA VAL A 72 -0.47 -2.19 -8.78
C VAL A 72 -1.77 -1.70 -9.44
N ASP A 73 -2.58 -2.61 -9.98
CA ASP A 73 -3.89 -2.27 -10.55
C ASP A 73 -4.83 -1.73 -9.47
N ARG A 74 -4.89 -2.40 -8.30
CA ARG A 74 -5.63 -1.91 -7.13
C ARG A 74 -5.18 -0.51 -6.72
N ALA A 75 -3.87 -0.24 -6.68
CA ALA A 75 -3.33 1.08 -6.39
C ALA A 75 -3.78 2.13 -7.43
N ALA A 76 -3.79 1.77 -8.73
CA ALA A 76 -4.24 2.65 -9.80
C ALA A 76 -5.72 3.03 -9.69
N GLU A 77 -6.58 2.06 -9.35
CA GLU A 77 -8.00 2.30 -9.10
C GLU A 77 -8.22 3.26 -7.92
N ARG A 78 -7.52 3.04 -6.81
CA ARG A 78 -7.59 3.90 -5.63
C ARG A 78 -7.10 5.32 -5.92
N ALA A 79 -5.99 5.46 -6.65
CA ALA A 79 -5.47 6.77 -7.06
C ALA A 79 -6.46 7.50 -7.99
N THR A 80 -7.13 6.78 -8.89
CA THR A 80 -8.16 7.33 -9.77
C THR A 80 -9.35 7.87 -8.98
N GLY A 81 -9.88 7.07 -8.03
CA GLY A 81 -10.96 7.49 -7.15
C GLY A 81 -10.59 8.70 -6.30
N LEU A 82 -9.38 8.71 -5.74
CA LEU A 82 -8.87 9.83 -4.96
C LEU A 82 -8.71 11.10 -5.80
N ALA A 83 -8.19 10.99 -7.01
CA ALA A 83 -8.04 12.13 -7.93
C ALA A 83 -9.41 12.73 -8.31
N TRP A 84 -10.41 11.88 -8.51
CA TRP A 84 -11.78 12.32 -8.77
C TRP A 84 -12.34 13.09 -7.56
N ALA A 85 -12.19 12.55 -6.35
CA ALA A 85 -12.65 13.20 -5.12
C ALA A 85 -11.91 14.52 -4.83
N ALA A 86 -10.64 14.63 -5.22
CA ALA A 86 -9.81 15.82 -5.02
C ALA A 86 -10.16 17.01 -5.94
N ARG A 87 -11.07 16.83 -6.91
CA ARG A 87 -11.58 17.87 -7.82
C ARG A 87 -10.46 18.69 -8.47
N THR A 88 -10.27 19.94 -8.05
CA THR A 88 -9.29 20.87 -8.62
C THR A 88 -7.85 20.39 -8.44
N ARG A 89 -7.56 19.61 -7.39
CA ARG A 89 -6.24 18.99 -7.15
C ARG A 89 -6.07 17.65 -7.86
N GLY A 90 -7.15 17.11 -8.43
CA GLY A 90 -7.17 15.82 -9.12
C GLY A 90 -6.13 15.65 -10.23
N PRO A 91 -5.93 16.63 -11.13
CA PRO A 91 -4.91 16.53 -12.18
C PRO A 91 -3.49 16.30 -11.66
N GLY A 92 -3.09 17.01 -10.60
CA GLY A 92 -1.79 16.82 -9.97
C GLY A 92 -1.64 15.42 -9.36
N LEU A 93 -2.70 14.91 -8.74
CA LEU A 93 -2.70 13.56 -8.19
C LEU A 93 -2.59 12.47 -9.27
N ARG A 94 -3.27 12.66 -10.42
CA ARG A 94 -3.14 11.72 -11.56
C ARG A 94 -1.73 11.71 -12.13
N ALA A 95 -1.10 12.88 -12.27
CA ALA A 95 0.25 12.98 -12.78
C ALA A 95 1.26 12.25 -11.87
N GLU A 96 1.16 12.46 -10.56
CA GLU A 96 2.03 11.77 -9.60
C GLU A 96 1.73 10.26 -9.53
N ALA A 97 0.46 9.87 -9.59
CA ALA A 97 0.07 8.47 -9.64
C ALA A 97 0.64 7.78 -10.89
N ALA A 98 0.51 8.38 -12.08
CA ALA A 98 1.06 7.83 -13.31
C ALA A 98 2.57 7.56 -13.21
N ARG A 99 3.33 8.56 -12.74
CA ARG A 99 4.79 8.45 -12.56
C ARG A 99 5.19 7.28 -11.66
N ARG A 100 4.44 7.05 -10.58
CA ARG A 100 4.73 5.95 -9.64
C ARG A 100 4.26 4.60 -10.12
N LEU A 101 3.07 4.54 -10.73
CA LEU A 101 2.50 3.30 -11.23
C LEU A 101 3.42 2.68 -12.29
N ASP A 102 4.04 3.48 -13.16
CA ASP A 102 4.98 2.97 -14.15
C ASP A 102 6.21 2.32 -13.49
N VAL A 103 6.75 2.94 -12.44
CA VAL A 103 7.85 2.36 -11.64
C VAL A 103 7.41 1.07 -10.96
N TRP A 104 6.22 1.04 -10.35
CA TRP A 104 5.74 -0.15 -9.65
C TRP A 104 5.39 -1.29 -10.59
N ARG A 105 4.82 -1.02 -11.78
CA ARG A 105 4.58 -2.05 -12.80
C ARG A 105 5.87 -2.73 -13.23
N ALA A 106 6.93 -1.95 -13.44
CA ALA A 106 8.23 -2.49 -13.83
C ALA A 106 8.95 -3.27 -12.72
N ALA A 107 8.60 -3.02 -11.46
CA ALA A 107 9.17 -3.75 -10.32
C ALA A 107 8.35 -4.99 -9.93
N ALA A 108 7.03 -4.95 -10.15
CA ALA A 108 6.12 -6.01 -9.75
C ALA A 108 6.04 -7.18 -10.74
N GLY A 109 6.54 -7.01 -11.97
CA GLY A 109 6.59 -8.01 -13.04
C GLY A 109 7.94 -8.05 -13.73
#